data_AF-A0A7C6XXJ9-F1
#
_entry.id   AF-A0A7C6XXJ9-F1
#
_cell.length_a   1.000
_cell.length_b   1.000
_cell.length_c   1.000
_cell.angle_alpha   90.00
_cell.angle_beta   90.00
_cell.angle_gamma   90.00
#
_symmetry.space_group_name_H-M   'P 1'
#
loop_
_entity.id
_entity.type
_entity.pdbx_description
1 polymer ?
#
loop_
_entity_poly.entity_id
_entity_poly.type
_entity_poly.pdbx_seq_one_letter_code
_entity_poly.pdbx_strand_id
1 'polypeptide(L)'
;MAQGVPGTPSDRTWLYILGSALAGLVLGLLLAWQVWPVSWHDTDPSDLRLEHQIDYVIMTADSLAVTGSADVAARRLLELADDDVTIEEIAALVEQVAAEHEVTGDEASALRIRRLAQVTNLPEPADSYRPPRRRAVFAPGSWAMIVLLALFATLGALAWLMMRLRSTLPVGIEPDTGGHPNSARPEAIRPAPAGAGDWVERMR
;
A
#
# COMPACT_ATOMS: atom_id res chain seq x y z
N MET A 1 13.65 43.91 -25.02
CA MET A 1 13.77 42.65 -24.25
C MET A 1 12.55 41.79 -24.57
N ALA A 2 12.61 40.97 -25.62
CA ALA A 2 11.52 40.06 -25.98
C ALA A 2 11.78 38.72 -25.30
N GLN A 3 10.97 38.39 -24.29
CA GLN A 3 11.00 37.08 -23.65
C GLN A 3 10.37 36.07 -24.63
N GLY A 4 11.14 35.07 -25.04
CA GLY A 4 10.65 33.99 -25.88
C GLY A 4 9.62 33.16 -25.11
N VAL A 5 8.41 33.06 -25.67
CA VAL A 5 7.36 32.16 -25.17
C VAL A 5 7.89 30.72 -25.30
N PRO A 6 7.92 29.91 -24.23
CA PRO A 6 8.36 28.53 -24.32
C PRO A 6 7.45 27.76 -25.27
N GLY A 7 8.05 27.08 -26.26
CA GLY A 7 7.32 26.30 -27.26
C GLY A 7 6.49 25.20 -26.60
N THR A 8 5.24 25.03 -27.06
CA THR A 8 4.32 24.02 -26.55
C THR A 8 4.88 22.62 -26.80
N PRO A 9 4.84 21.70 -25.82
CA PRO A 9 5.30 20.33 -26.01
C PRO A 9 4.55 19.65 -27.17
N SER A 10 5.27 18.90 -28.01
CA SER A 10 4.68 18.14 -29.12
C SER A 10 3.69 17.07 -28.61
N ASP A 11 2.70 16.71 -29.42
CA ASP A 11 1.65 15.72 -29.08
C ASP A 11 2.22 14.38 -28.56
N ARG A 12 3.39 13.96 -29.07
CA ARG A 12 4.09 12.75 -28.59
C ARG A 12 4.60 12.90 -27.15
N THR A 13 5.08 14.08 -26.77
CA THR A 13 5.57 14.34 -25.40
C THR A 13 4.42 14.25 -24.40
N TRP A 14 3.23 14.76 -24.76
CA TRP A 14 2.02 14.61 -23.95
C TRP A 14 1.57 13.16 -23.79
N LEU A 15 1.66 12.35 -24.85
CA LEU A 15 1.37 10.92 -24.78
C LEU A 15 2.29 10.18 -23.79
N TYR A 16 3.59 10.51 -23.76
CA TYR A 16 4.52 9.89 -22.80
C TYR A 16 4.27 10.33 -21.35
N ILE A 17 3.94 11.61 -21.13
CA ILE A 17 3.60 12.11 -19.79
C ILE A 17 2.33 11.43 -19.28
N LEU A 18 1.29 11.38 -20.11
CA LEU A 18 0.03 10.75 -19.73
C LEU A 18 0.18 9.23 -19.52
N GLY A 19 0.95 8.56 -20.37
CA GLY A 19 1.24 7.13 -20.24
C GLY A 19 2.01 6.79 -18.98
N SER A 20 3.03 7.59 -18.63
CA SER A 20 3.82 7.37 -17.40
C SER A 20 3.03 7.70 -16.12
N ALA A 21 2.20 8.75 -16.14
CA ALA A 21 1.29 9.06 -15.03
C ALA A 21 0.26 7.93 -14.80
N LEU A 22 -0.35 7.42 -15.88
CA LEU A 22 -1.32 6.34 -15.78
C LEU A 22 -0.67 5.03 -15.31
N ALA A 23 0.52 4.72 -15.82
CA ALA A 23 1.28 3.55 -15.36
C ALA A 23 1.64 3.65 -13.87
N GLY A 24 2.07 4.83 -13.40
CA GLY A 24 2.35 5.09 -11.99
C GLY A 24 1.10 4.97 -11.11
N LEU A 25 -0.06 5.45 -11.60
CA LEU A 25 -1.33 5.31 -10.89
C LEU A 25 -1.76 3.85 -10.77
N VAL A 26 -1.68 3.08 -11.86
CA VAL A 26 -2.04 1.65 -11.88
C VAL A 26 -1.13 0.84 -10.97
N LEU A 27 0.19 1.09 -11.03
CA LEU A 27 1.16 0.46 -10.12
C LEU A 27 0.92 0.86 -8.66
N GLY A 28 0.71 2.15 -8.38
CA GLY A 28 0.44 2.65 -7.03
C GLY A 28 -0.85 2.07 -6.44
N LEU A 29 -1.89 1.95 -7.27
CA LEU A 29 -3.17 1.37 -6.85
C LEU A 29 -3.07 -0.14 -6.63
N LEU A 30 -2.34 -0.85 -7.49
CA LEU A 30 -2.07 -2.28 -7.33
C LEU A 30 -1.27 -2.54 -6.03
N LEU A 31 -0.29 -1.68 -5.74
CA LEU A 31 0.47 -1.74 -4.49
C LEU A 31 -0.39 -1.43 -3.26
N ALA A 32 -1.25 -0.40 -3.33
CA ALA A 32 -2.15 -0.06 -2.23
C ALA A 32 -3.12 -1.20 -1.92
N TRP A 33 -3.71 -1.82 -2.96
CA TRP A 33 -4.63 -2.95 -2.82
C TRP A 33 -3.95 -4.21 -2.28
N GLN A 34 -2.68 -4.44 -2.63
CA GLN A 34 -1.94 -5.63 -2.20
C GLN A 34 -1.35 -5.49 -0.78
N VAL A 35 -0.94 -4.27 -0.39
CA VAL A 35 -0.38 -3.99 0.94
C VAL A 35 -1.48 -3.87 1.99
N TRP A 36 -2.65 -3.34 1.62
CA TRP A 36 -3.83 -3.25 2.48
C TRP A 36 -4.96 -4.13 1.93
N PRO A 37 -4.95 -5.44 2.21
CA PRO A 37 -6.11 -6.27 1.90
C PRO A 37 -7.30 -5.77 2.71
N VAL A 38 -8.33 -5.29 2.01
CA VAL A 38 -9.60 -4.92 2.65
C VAL A 38 -10.31 -6.21 3.07
N SER A 39 -10.13 -6.58 4.33
CA SER A 39 -10.94 -7.62 4.96
C SER A 39 -12.20 -6.95 5.50
N TRP A 40 -13.33 -7.22 4.86
CA TRP A 40 -14.64 -6.97 5.47
C TRP A 40 -14.82 -8.07 6.52
N HIS A 41 -14.80 -7.71 7.80
CA HIS A 41 -15.24 -8.62 8.86
C HIS A 41 -16.67 -8.23 9.22
N ASP A 42 -17.53 -9.24 9.29
CA ASP A 42 -18.84 -9.10 9.89
C ASP A 42 -18.62 -8.66 11.35
N THR A 43 -19.30 -7.57 11.74
CA THR A 43 -19.24 -7.03 13.09
C THR A 43 -20.37 -7.68 13.88
N ASP A 44 -20.02 -8.63 14.74
CA ASP A 44 -20.96 -9.24 15.67
C ASP A 44 -21.11 -8.38 16.95
N PRO A 45 -22.20 -8.54 17.72
CA PRO A 45 -22.39 -7.79 18.97
C PRO A 45 -21.27 -8.03 20.01
N SER A 46 -20.55 -9.13 19.93
CA SER A 46 -19.34 -9.42 20.70
C SER A 46 -18.17 -8.46 20.40
N ASP A 47 -18.09 -7.92 19.18
CA ASP A 47 -17.03 -7.00 18.74
C ASP A 47 -17.21 -5.56 19.24
N LEU A 48 -18.34 -5.29 19.90
CA LEU A 48 -18.65 -3.98 20.44
C LEU A 48 -17.65 -3.58 21.53
N ARG A 49 -17.32 -2.28 21.60
CA ARG A 49 -16.58 -1.72 22.74
C ARG A 49 -17.38 -1.93 24.02
N LEU A 50 -16.70 -2.05 25.17
CA LEU A 50 -17.34 -2.27 26.47
C LEU A 50 -18.54 -1.34 26.71
N GLU A 51 -18.40 -0.04 26.42
CA GLU A 51 -19.50 0.94 26.54
C GLU A 51 -20.76 0.55 25.73
N HIS A 52 -20.60 0.02 24.52
CA HIS A 52 -21.70 -0.41 23.68
C HIS A 52 -22.26 -1.79 24.08
N GLN A 53 -21.43 -2.64 24.69
CA GLN A 53 -21.91 -3.89 25.28
C GLN A 53 -22.80 -3.61 26.49
N ILE A 54 -22.46 -2.60 27.31
CA ILE A 54 -23.30 -2.10 28.40
C ILE A 54 -24.64 -1.60 27.85
N ASP A 55 -24.62 -0.73 26.82
CA ASP A 55 -25.84 -0.24 26.16
C ASP A 55 -26.70 -1.39 25.62
N TYR A 56 -26.08 -2.42 25.05
CA TYR A 56 -26.78 -3.60 24.54
C TYR A 56 -27.46 -4.40 25.66
N VAL A 57 -26.81 -4.58 26.81
CA VAL A 57 -27.40 -5.24 27.99
C VAL A 57 -28.62 -4.47 28.48
N ILE A 58 -28.50 -3.14 28.60
CA ILE A 58 -29.61 -2.26 29.01
C ILE A 58 -30.77 -2.36 28.02
N MET A 59 -30.49 -2.25 26.71
CA MET A 59 -31.52 -2.36 25.67
C MET A 59 -32.20 -3.74 25.67
N THR A 60 -31.45 -4.80 25.98
CA THR A 60 -31.97 -6.16 26.10
C THR A 60 -32.87 -6.30 27.32
N ALA A 61 -32.47 -5.74 28.47
CA ALA A 61 -33.30 -5.70 29.68
C ALA A 61 -34.60 -4.91 29.45
N ASP A 62 -34.52 -3.80 28.71
CA ASP A 62 -35.67 -2.97 28.38
C ASP A 62 -36.62 -3.67 27.42
N SER A 63 -36.09 -4.32 26.39
CA SER A 63 -36.89 -5.15 25.49
C SER A 63 -37.55 -6.31 26.24
N LEU A 64 -36.87 -6.93 27.19
CA LEU A 64 -37.47 -7.95 28.04
C LEU A 64 -38.60 -7.38 28.89
N ALA A 65 -38.43 -6.18 29.46
CA ALA A 65 -39.47 -5.54 30.25
C ALA A 65 -40.74 -5.25 29.44
N VAL A 66 -40.58 -4.91 28.15
CA VAL A 66 -41.70 -4.61 27.24
C VAL A 66 -42.33 -5.87 26.65
N THR A 67 -41.53 -6.80 26.14
CA THR A 67 -42.02 -7.98 25.40
C THR A 67 -42.27 -9.18 26.31
N GLY A 68 -41.59 -9.27 27.46
CA GLY A 68 -41.67 -10.40 28.39
C GLY A 68 -41.03 -11.70 27.88
N SER A 69 -40.34 -11.67 26.73
CA SER A 69 -39.79 -12.86 26.08
C SER A 69 -38.37 -13.16 26.57
N ALA A 70 -38.26 -14.02 27.57
CA ALA A 70 -36.97 -14.43 28.14
C ALA A 70 -36.09 -15.19 27.14
N ASP A 71 -36.69 -15.96 26.22
CA ASP A 71 -36.00 -16.70 25.18
C ASP A 71 -35.33 -15.80 24.13
N VAL A 72 -35.94 -14.65 23.82
CA VAL A 72 -35.35 -13.65 22.93
C VAL A 72 -34.22 -12.93 23.65
N ALA A 73 -34.42 -12.58 24.91
CA ALA A 73 -33.41 -11.90 25.72
C ALA A 73 -32.17 -12.77 25.95
N ALA A 74 -32.35 -14.07 26.22
CA ALA A 74 -31.26 -15.03 26.36
C ALA A 74 -30.45 -15.17 25.07
N ARG A 75 -31.12 -15.27 23.91
CA ARG A 75 -30.43 -15.32 22.60
C ARG A 75 -29.60 -14.06 22.34
N ARG A 76 -30.13 -12.89 22.65
CA ARG A 76 -29.40 -11.62 22.53
C ARG A 76 -28.18 -11.56 23.43
N LEU A 77 -28.28 -12.04 24.67
CA LEU A 77 -27.10 -12.13 25.54
C LEU A 77 -26.06 -13.13 25.01
N LEU A 78 -26.49 -14.21 24.37
CA LEU A 78 -25.57 -15.16 23.73
C LEU A 78 -24.86 -14.55 22.51
N GLU A 79 -25.42 -13.55 21.84
CA GLU A 79 -24.75 -12.83 20.75
C GLU A 79 -23.55 -11.98 21.24
N LEU A 80 -23.46 -11.70 22.54
CA LEU A 80 -22.28 -11.06 23.14
C LEU A 80 -21.15 -12.05 23.40
N ALA A 81 -21.43 -13.35 23.39
CA ALA A 81 -20.43 -14.39 23.59
C ALA A 81 -19.68 -14.65 22.28
N ASP A 82 -18.38 -14.88 22.38
CA ASP A 82 -17.50 -15.23 21.26
C ASP A 82 -16.37 -16.13 21.78
N ASP A 83 -15.47 -16.57 20.90
CA ASP A 83 -14.33 -17.43 21.24
C ASP A 83 -13.45 -16.87 22.39
N ASP A 84 -13.44 -15.54 22.55
CA ASP A 84 -12.67 -14.83 23.59
C ASP A 84 -13.48 -14.50 24.87
N VAL A 85 -14.83 -14.55 24.83
CA VAL A 85 -15.71 -14.09 25.92
C VAL A 85 -16.74 -15.16 26.25
N THR A 86 -16.67 -15.65 27.48
CA THR A 86 -17.56 -16.69 28.00
C THR A 86 -18.90 -16.14 28.48
N ILE A 87 -19.91 -17.01 28.59
CA ILE A 87 -21.23 -16.61 29.08
C ILE A 87 -21.20 -16.21 30.57
N GLU A 88 -20.26 -16.75 31.34
CA GLU A 88 -19.99 -16.38 32.74
C GLU A 88 -19.42 -14.96 32.84
N GLU A 89 -18.59 -14.54 31.88
CA GLU A 89 -18.11 -13.16 31.80
C GLU A 89 -19.26 -12.21 31.45
N ILE A 90 -20.16 -12.60 30.55
CA ILE A 90 -21.36 -11.80 30.25
C ILE A 90 -22.27 -11.68 31.47
N ALA A 91 -22.42 -12.75 32.25
CA ALA A 91 -23.14 -12.68 33.52
C ALA A 91 -22.49 -11.69 34.50
N ALA A 92 -21.16 -11.65 34.56
CA ALA A 92 -20.43 -10.66 35.34
C ALA A 92 -20.66 -9.22 34.82
N LEU A 93 -20.72 -9.03 33.50
CA LEU A 93 -21.06 -7.73 32.89
C LEU A 93 -22.48 -7.29 33.29
N VAL A 94 -23.47 -8.18 33.18
CA VAL A 94 -24.86 -7.87 33.53
C VAL A 94 -25.00 -7.47 35.00
N GLU A 95 -24.33 -8.17 35.92
CA GLU A 95 -24.34 -7.82 37.35
C GLU A 95 -23.60 -6.50 37.61
N GLN A 96 -22.47 -6.27 36.93
CA GLN A 96 -21.73 -5.00 37.04
C GLN A 96 -22.60 -3.82 36.59
N VAL A 97 -23.31 -3.93 35.47
CA VAL A 97 -24.19 -2.87 34.97
C VAL A 97 -25.38 -2.66 35.92
N ALA A 98 -25.95 -3.73 36.47
CA ALA A 98 -26.99 -3.59 37.49
C ALA A 98 -26.49 -2.81 38.71
N ALA A 99 -25.32 -3.16 39.24
CA ALA A 99 -24.72 -2.47 40.39
C ALA A 99 -24.39 -1.00 40.10
N GLU A 100 -23.90 -0.69 38.90
CA GLU A 100 -23.61 0.68 38.48
C GLU A 100 -24.87 1.56 38.44
N HIS A 101 -25.98 1.03 37.93
CA HIS A 101 -27.25 1.73 37.91
C HIS A 101 -27.83 1.97 39.32
N GLU A 102 -27.62 1.04 40.27
CA GLU A 102 -28.00 1.26 41.68
C GLU A 102 -27.21 2.40 42.31
N VAL A 103 -25.90 2.44 42.09
CA VAL A 103 -25.03 3.51 42.61
C VAL A 103 -25.40 4.87 42.02
N THR A 104 -25.84 4.90 40.77
CA THR A 104 -26.28 6.11 40.06
C THR A 104 -27.69 6.55 40.49
N GLY A 105 -28.41 5.73 41.27
CA GLY A 105 -29.75 6.03 41.79
C GLY A 105 -30.89 5.64 40.84
N ASP A 106 -30.61 4.88 39.77
CA ASP A 106 -31.61 4.35 38.86
C ASP A 106 -31.97 2.91 39.25
N GLU A 107 -32.65 2.78 40.40
CA GLU A 107 -33.10 1.50 40.94
C GLU A 107 -34.02 0.74 39.97
N ALA A 108 -34.83 1.46 39.19
CA ALA A 108 -35.77 0.86 38.25
C ALA A 108 -35.03 0.13 37.11
N SER A 109 -33.96 0.72 36.56
CA SER A 109 -33.14 0.06 35.56
C SER A 109 -32.34 -1.10 36.15
N ALA A 110 -31.76 -0.93 37.34
CA ALA A 110 -31.05 -2.01 38.03
C ALA A 110 -31.95 -3.24 38.24
N LEU A 111 -33.20 -3.05 38.69
CA LEU A 111 -34.16 -4.14 38.84
C LEU A 111 -34.50 -4.84 37.52
N ARG A 112 -34.61 -4.09 36.41
CA ARG A 112 -34.82 -4.68 35.07
C ARG A 112 -33.64 -5.54 34.64
N ILE A 113 -32.41 -5.08 34.88
CA ILE A 113 -31.18 -5.79 34.54
C ILE A 113 -31.00 -7.05 35.42
N ARG A 114 -31.26 -6.95 36.74
CA ARG A 114 -31.24 -8.13 37.62
C ARG A 114 -32.29 -9.15 37.23
N ARG A 115 -33.50 -8.70 36.85
CA ARG A 115 -34.55 -9.57 36.34
C ARG A 115 -34.12 -10.27 35.05
N LEU A 116 -33.42 -9.57 34.15
CA LEU A 116 -32.84 -10.16 32.93
C LEU A 116 -31.98 -11.37 33.30
N ALA A 117 -30.99 -11.21 34.17
CA ALA A 117 -30.11 -12.31 34.60
C ALA A 117 -30.88 -13.51 35.18
N GLN A 118 -31.90 -13.22 36.01
CA GLN A 118 -32.73 -14.25 36.63
C GLN A 118 -33.58 -15.04 35.63
N VAL A 119 -34.26 -14.37 34.69
CA VAL A 119 -35.19 -15.05 33.77
C VAL A 119 -34.48 -15.76 32.62
N THR A 120 -33.27 -15.31 32.26
CA THR A 120 -32.45 -15.99 31.24
C THR A 120 -31.62 -17.12 31.85
N ASN A 121 -31.68 -17.32 33.17
CA ASN A 121 -30.94 -18.35 33.91
C ASN A 121 -29.45 -18.32 33.56
N LEU A 122 -28.84 -17.12 33.62
CA LEU A 122 -27.41 -16.97 33.42
C LEU A 122 -26.65 -17.80 34.46
N PRO A 123 -25.49 -18.37 34.08
CA PRO A 123 -24.63 -19.06 35.04
C PRO A 123 -24.07 -18.07 36.08
N GLU A 124 -23.47 -18.63 37.13
CA GLU A 124 -22.76 -17.84 38.14
C GLU A 124 -21.75 -16.89 37.46
N PRO A 125 -21.74 -15.60 37.83
CA PRO A 125 -20.86 -14.62 37.20
C PRO A 125 -19.39 -14.95 37.47
N ALA A 126 -18.55 -14.73 36.46
CA ALA A 126 -17.11 -14.80 36.63
C ALA A 126 -16.60 -13.70 37.61
N ASP A 127 -15.38 -13.88 38.14
CA ASP A 127 -14.76 -12.92 39.06
C ASP A 127 -14.65 -11.49 38.50
N SER A 128 -14.54 -11.36 37.18
CA SER A 128 -14.47 -10.08 36.50
C SER A 128 -14.81 -10.23 35.02
N TYR A 129 -15.57 -9.29 34.46
CA TYR A 129 -15.72 -9.19 33.01
C TYR A 129 -14.41 -8.70 32.36
N ARG A 130 -13.94 -9.42 31.34
CA ARG A 130 -12.80 -9.00 30.51
C ARG A 130 -13.29 -8.76 29.09
N PRO A 131 -13.16 -7.52 28.56
CA PRO A 131 -13.53 -7.27 27.18
C PRO A 131 -12.62 -8.04 26.22
N PRO A 132 -13.16 -8.48 25.07
CA PRO A 132 -12.39 -9.21 24.07
C PRO A 132 -11.18 -8.38 23.64
N ARG A 133 -9.98 -8.93 23.79
CA ARG A 133 -8.75 -8.29 23.31
C ARG A 133 -8.44 -8.80 21.92
N ARG A 134 -9.04 -8.19 20.90
CA ARG A 134 -8.70 -8.53 19.51
C ARG A 134 -7.22 -8.26 19.23
N ARG A 135 -6.47 -9.35 19.11
CA ARG A 135 -5.07 -9.34 18.70
C ARG A 135 -5.05 -9.16 17.19
N ALA A 136 -4.61 -8.00 16.71
CA ALA A 136 -4.38 -7.78 15.28
C ALA A 136 -3.28 -8.75 14.79
N VAL A 137 -3.69 -9.89 14.23
CA VAL A 137 -2.76 -10.85 13.64
C VAL A 137 -2.42 -10.33 12.24
N PHE A 138 -1.34 -9.56 12.14
CA PHE A 138 -0.77 -9.24 10.84
C PHE A 138 -0.33 -10.54 10.16
N ALA A 139 -0.98 -10.92 9.06
CA ALA A 139 -0.68 -12.15 8.35
C ALA A 139 0.79 -12.13 7.86
N PRO A 140 1.62 -13.13 8.21
CA PRO A 140 3.07 -13.12 7.93
C PRO A 140 3.45 -13.25 6.44
N GLY A 141 2.47 -13.44 5.54
CA GLY A 141 2.69 -13.57 4.09
C GLY A 141 2.99 -12.25 3.35
N SER A 142 2.59 -11.10 3.91
CA SER A 142 2.63 -9.80 3.21
C SER A 142 4.05 -9.27 3.02
N TRP A 143 4.97 -9.56 3.95
CA TRP A 143 6.34 -9.04 3.90
C TRP A 143 7.24 -9.81 2.93
N ALA A 144 6.96 -11.09 2.67
CA ALA A 144 7.74 -11.92 1.75
C ALA A 144 7.69 -11.38 0.30
N MET A 145 6.54 -10.85 -0.14
CA MET A 145 6.43 -10.23 -1.47
C MET A 145 7.12 -8.86 -1.55
N ILE A 146 7.12 -8.05 -0.48
CA ILE A 146 7.82 -6.76 -0.45
C ILE A 146 9.32 -6.98 -0.62
N VAL A 147 9.88 -7.99 0.05
CA VAL A 147 11.30 -8.34 -0.07
C VAL A 147 11.62 -8.84 -1.49
N LEU A 148 10.77 -9.66 -2.09
CA LEU A 148 10.98 -10.20 -3.44
C LEU A 148 10.88 -9.11 -4.53
N LEU A 149 9.98 -8.13 -4.36
CA LEU A 149 9.84 -7.00 -5.28
C LEU A 149 10.96 -5.96 -5.11
N ALA A 150 11.42 -5.71 -3.88
CA ALA A 150 12.60 -4.88 -3.65
C ALA A 150 13.85 -5.50 -4.30
N LEU A 151 13.98 -6.82 -4.25
CA LEU A 151 15.03 -7.57 -4.96
C LEU A 151 14.93 -7.39 -6.48
N PHE A 152 13.72 -7.46 -7.05
CA PHE A 152 13.53 -7.30 -8.49
C PHE A 152 13.75 -5.85 -8.96
N ALA A 153 13.35 -4.86 -8.16
CA ALA A 153 13.56 -3.44 -8.42
C ALA A 153 15.06 -3.08 -8.38
N THR A 154 15.80 -3.62 -7.42
CA THR A 154 17.26 -3.44 -7.33
C THR A 154 17.98 -4.08 -8.52
N LEU A 155 17.57 -5.28 -8.94
CA LEU A 155 18.08 -5.93 -10.16
C LEU A 155 17.81 -5.10 -11.43
N GLY A 156 16.60 -4.55 -11.57
CA GLY A 156 16.24 -3.68 -12.70
C GLY A 156 17.03 -2.37 -12.72
N ALA A 157 17.21 -1.73 -11.57
CA ALA A 157 18.02 -0.52 -11.43
C ALA A 157 19.51 -0.78 -11.76
N LEU A 158 20.05 -1.93 -11.33
CA LEU A 158 21.42 -2.34 -11.61
C LEU A 158 21.63 -2.61 -13.10
N ALA A 159 20.70 -3.31 -13.76
CA ALA A 159 20.77 -3.59 -15.20
C ALA A 159 20.69 -2.29 -16.03
N TRP A 160 19.82 -1.36 -15.65
CA TRP A 160 19.73 -0.06 -16.30
C TRP A 160 21.00 0.78 -16.10
N LEU A 161 21.56 0.80 -14.89
CA LEU A 161 22.82 1.48 -14.59
C LEU A 161 23.97 0.90 -15.43
N MET A 162 24.01 -0.43 -15.56
CA MET A 162 25.03 -1.12 -16.36
C MET A 162 24.88 -0.83 -17.85
N MET A 163 23.65 -0.81 -18.36
CA MET A 163 23.35 -0.48 -19.76
C MET A 163 23.66 1.00 -20.07
N ARG A 164 23.50 1.88 -19.07
CA ARG A 164 23.88 3.28 -19.14
C ARG A 164 25.40 3.46 -19.20
N LEU A 165 26.18 2.69 -18.44
CA LEU A 165 27.66 2.76 -18.47
C LEU A 165 28.30 2.12 -19.71
N ARG A 166 27.63 1.14 -20.36
CA ARG A 166 28.13 0.51 -21.59
C ARG A 166 28.20 1.47 -22.80
N SER A 167 27.52 2.62 -22.76
CA SER A 167 27.40 3.54 -23.89
C SER A 167 28.63 4.45 -24.14
N THR A 168 29.70 4.34 -23.35
CA THR A 168 30.91 5.19 -23.48
C THR A 168 32.18 4.39 -23.80
N LEU A 169 32.15 3.53 -24.83
CA LEU A 169 33.37 3.00 -25.44
C LEU A 169 33.42 3.40 -26.91
N PRO A 170 34.03 4.55 -27.25
CA PRO A 170 34.42 4.83 -28.63
C PRO A 170 35.50 3.82 -29.04
N VAL A 171 35.10 2.74 -29.70
CA VAL A 171 36.03 1.85 -30.39
C VAL A 171 36.33 2.48 -31.74
N GLY A 172 37.40 3.25 -31.78
CA GLY A 172 37.95 3.87 -32.98
C GLY A 172 39.45 4.04 -32.83
N ILE A 173 40.19 2.93 -32.87
CA ILE A 173 41.62 2.95 -33.22
C ILE A 173 41.76 1.90 -34.31
N GLU A 174 41.79 2.33 -35.56
CA GLU A 174 42.21 1.52 -36.69
C GLU A 174 43.75 1.60 -36.73
N PRO A 175 44.49 0.51 -36.48
CA PRO A 175 45.93 0.51 -36.65
C PRO A 175 46.24 0.25 -38.13
N ASP A 176 46.60 1.31 -38.85
CA ASP A 176 47.33 1.19 -40.11
C ASP A 176 48.67 0.49 -39.82
N THR A 177 48.74 -0.80 -40.14
CA THR A 177 50.00 -1.54 -40.17
C THR A 177 49.89 -2.67 -41.19
N GLY A 178 50.41 -2.46 -42.39
CA GLY A 178 50.61 -3.54 -43.35
C GLY A 178 50.95 -3.07 -44.76
N GLY A 179 52.22 -2.76 -45.00
CA GLY A 179 52.72 -2.39 -46.33
C GLY A 179 52.65 -3.52 -47.36
N HIS A 180 52.45 -3.15 -48.62
CA HIS A 180 52.87 -3.94 -49.78
C HIS A 180 54.14 -3.32 -50.39
N PRO A 181 55.17 -4.12 -50.70
CA PRO A 181 56.43 -3.64 -51.24
C PRO A 181 56.42 -3.56 -52.77
N ASN A 182 57.30 -2.70 -53.29
CA ASN A 182 58.00 -2.83 -54.57
C ASN A 182 57.32 -2.33 -55.87
N SER A 183 57.76 -1.14 -56.32
CA SER A 183 58.36 -0.98 -57.66
C SER A 183 59.11 0.35 -57.74
N ALA A 184 60.36 0.35 -57.29
CA ALA A 184 61.33 1.36 -57.69
C ALA A 184 62.12 0.83 -58.90
N ARG A 185 62.07 1.52 -60.05
CA ARG A 185 63.21 1.79 -60.98
C ARG A 185 62.78 2.53 -62.28
N PRO A 186 63.72 3.19 -63.00
CA PRO A 186 63.66 4.63 -63.30
C PRO A 186 63.70 4.93 -64.82
N GLU A 187 64.05 6.19 -65.17
CA GLU A 187 64.54 6.68 -66.50
C GLU A 187 63.48 7.46 -67.31
N ALA A 188 63.43 8.80 -67.18
CA ALA A 188 64.21 9.82 -67.90
C ALA A 188 63.75 10.04 -69.36
N ILE A 189 63.31 11.27 -69.66
CA ILE A 189 63.71 12.16 -70.78
C ILE A 189 62.66 13.29 -70.92
N ARG A 190 63.14 14.52 -70.70
CA ARG A 190 62.51 15.82 -71.02
C ARG A 190 62.54 16.05 -72.56
N PRO A 191 61.71 16.91 -73.20
CA PRO A 191 61.68 18.36 -72.91
C PRO A 191 60.36 19.13 -73.08
N ALA A 192 60.40 20.37 -72.56
CA ALA A 192 59.41 21.45 -72.66
C ALA A 192 59.22 21.95 -74.12
N PRO A 193 58.12 22.69 -74.38
CA PRO A 193 58.22 24.16 -74.48
C PRO A 193 56.98 24.91 -73.91
N ALA A 194 57.15 26.01 -73.16
CA ALA A 194 57.12 27.42 -73.59
C ALA A 194 55.73 28.10 -73.45
N GLY A 195 55.69 29.22 -72.71
CA GLY A 195 54.51 30.06 -72.48
C GLY A 195 54.46 30.51 -71.01
N ALA A 196 55.33 31.42 -70.53
CA ALA A 196 55.39 32.86 -70.81
C ALA A 196 54.19 33.64 -70.24
N GLY A 197 54.49 34.46 -69.21
CA GLY A 197 53.72 35.64 -68.83
C GLY A 197 52.74 35.45 -67.68
N ASP A 198 53.08 35.99 -66.50
CA ASP A 198 52.28 37.03 -65.82
C ASP A 198 52.59 37.08 -64.30
N TRP A 199 53.78 37.59 -63.96
CA TRP A 199 54.25 37.74 -62.56
C TRP A 199 54.49 39.19 -62.15
N VAL A 200 53.84 40.18 -62.78
CA VAL A 200 54.16 41.60 -62.54
C VAL A 200 53.08 42.37 -61.76
N GLU A 201 51.87 41.84 -61.53
CA GLU A 201 50.77 42.64 -60.97
C GLU A 201 50.54 42.55 -59.43
N ARG A 202 51.44 41.94 -58.63
CA ARG A 202 51.20 41.71 -57.18
C ARG A 202 52.01 42.58 -56.20
N MET A 203 52.75 43.59 -56.66
CA MET A 203 53.49 44.48 -55.73
C MET A 203 53.33 45.97 -56.07
N ARG A 204 52.11 46.46 -55.94
CA ARG A 204 51.84 47.89 -55.67
C ARG A 204 50.77 48.05 -54.63
#